data_AF-A0A6G0PJ95-F1
#
_entry.id   AF-A0A6G0PJ95-F1
#
_cell.length_a   1.000
_cell.length_b   1.000
_cell.length_c   1.000
_cell.angle_alpha   90.00
_cell.angle_beta   90.00
_cell.angle_gamma   90.00
#
_symmetry.space_group_name_H-M   'P 1'
#
loop_
_entity.id
_entity.type
_entity.pdbx_description
1 polymer ?
#
loop_
_entity_poly.entity_id
_entity_poly.type
_entity_poly.pdbx_seq_one_letter_code
_entity_poly.pdbx_strand_id
1 'polypeptide(L)'
;MTAAEEEAWDEWEDDATTLLSQSPATPALHDHEAKTQLNPTVPDSPSSDPGKWGFDLAELEREMSDLPPDTYAAPFSASDAAVSNEEALLSVLDALPSALQAGGERMRTLQALALVARLHVESARSSFGELQSGPQTPQQQLETMLEELEELAGEWGDCKLLETTLNASERLQLDEMTGLLHNTLDAENADLTLFQEVVEQLFEGLPEQKLVVSTNWLQREDVDVEQETEDTSYLKQVLAISSDEPGNSSRMPTLSEAEIFQDAKDVGRDELSINGQRVEGTRGYDAVVDALQHELEHVLAHQVGKTPEQTPMAVSNTLQSVAMAVLHASNRTESGGSSYELLGKFLSNHEMDRVLLRPASARAAPLEVHMDVGPYLEAVPGVKEPTWAFGLRVKLVAVTWYLVCDSEDPTNELYEIEATFCNRLAFPVGLTPFHPLDSMRKDRGDVTVRLVLTTAPTSPHQQVAD
;
A
#
# COMPACT_ATOMS: atom_id res chain seq x y z
N MET A 1 -15.70 -27.45 59.77
CA MET A 1 -14.38 -27.99 60.15
C MET A 1 -13.56 -28.02 58.87
N THR A 2 -12.87 -26.90 58.59
CA THR A 2 -11.39 -26.67 58.65
C THR A 2 -10.76 -26.95 57.27
N ALA A 3 -10.41 -25.94 56.46
CA ALA A 3 -9.25 -25.01 56.55
C ALA A 3 -7.93 -25.74 56.25
N ALA A 4 -6.90 -25.25 55.55
CA ALA A 4 -6.50 -24.02 54.83
C ALA A 4 -5.43 -24.50 53.78
N GLU A 5 -4.83 -23.77 52.84
CA GLU A 5 -4.07 -22.49 52.77
C GLU A 5 -4.00 -22.18 51.24
N GLU A 6 -4.20 -21.00 50.64
CA GLU A 6 -3.74 -19.61 50.89
C GLU A 6 -2.21 -19.44 51.00
N GLU A 7 -1.58 -19.13 49.86
CA GLU A 7 -0.38 -18.29 49.81
C GLU A 7 -0.65 -17.11 48.88
N ALA A 8 -0.78 -15.95 49.50
CA ALA A 8 -0.73 -14.62 48.93
C ALA A 8 0.72 -14.24 48.62
N TRP A 9 0.92 -13.42 47.59
CA TRP A 9 2.03 -12.47 47.54
C TRP A 9 1.46 -11.09 47.23
N ASP A 10 1.57 -10.26 48.26
CA ASP A 10 1.24 -8.85 48.49
C ASP A 10 1.75 -7.91 47.38
N GLU A 11 0.95 -6.95 46.90
CA GLU A 11 0.70 -5.62 47.50
C GLU A 11 1.90 -4.66 47.32
N TRP A 12 1.76 -3.74 46.37
CA TRP A 12 2.22 -2.35 46.51
C TRP A 12 1.17 -1.45 45.83
N GLU A 13 0.10 -1.14 46.55
CA GLU A 13 -0.56 0.17 46.45
C GLU A 13 0.02 1.07 47.55
N ASP A 14 0.17 2.35 47.22
CA ASP A 14 -0.02 3.54 48.06
C ASP A 14 0.90 4.66 47.57
N ASP A 15 0.51 5.93 47.46
CA ASP A 15 -0.78 6.59 47.45
C ASP A 15 -0.45 8.07 47.18
N ALA A 16 -1.28 8.76 46.40
CA ALA A 16 -1.48 10.21 46.53
C ALA A 16 -2.63 10.63 45.61
N THR A 17 -3.83 10.25 46.01
CA THR A 17 -5.04 11.00 45.72
C THR A 17 -4.88 12.48 46.11
N THR A 18 -5.33 13.40 45.26
CA THR A 18 -6.25 14.46 45.72
C THR A 18 -7.07 15.04 44.57
N LEU A 19 -8.38 14.89 44.75
CA LEU A 19 -9.51 15.42 44.02
C LEU A 19 -9.59 16.97 44.03
N LEU A 20 -10.56 17.46 43.24
CA LEU A 20 -11.27 18.76 43.22
C LEU A 20 -10.86 19.60 41.98
N SER A 21 -11.75 20.19 41.17
CA SER A 21 -13.19 20.40 41.24
C SER A 21 -13.65 21.15 39.98
N GLN A 22 -14.88 20.87 39.56
CA GLN A 22 -15.89 21.84 39.06
C GLN A 22 -15.66 22.58 37.73
N SER A 23 -16.50 22.25 36.74
CA SER A 23 -17.08 23.25 35.81
C SER A 23 -17.88 24.28 36.61
N PRO A 24 -18.04 25.53 36.14
CA PRO A 24 -19.22 25.80 35.29
C PRO A 24 -19.12 26.97 34.28
N ALA A 25 -20.01 26.88 33.29
CA ALA A 25 -20.83 27.94 32.69
C ALA A 25 -20.19 29.14 31.93
N THR A 26 -20.61 29.25 30.67
CA THR A 26 -20.83 30.48 29.88
C THR A 26 -21.67 31.52 30.65
N PRO A 27 -21.56 32.84 30.34
CA PRO A 27 -22.51 33.41 29.37
C PRO A 27 -22.05 34.66 28.56
N ALA A 28 -22.74 34.82 27.42
CA ALA A 28 -23.33 36.04 26.85
C ALA A 28 -22.47 37.15 26.16
N LEU A 29 -22.79 37.31 24.86
CA LEU A 29 -23.21 38.53 24.14
C LEU A 29 -22.35 39.81 24.23
N HIS A 30 -21.89 40.28 23.06
CA HIS A 30 -22.21 41.64 22.62
C HIS A 30 -22.18 41.80 21.10
N ASP A 31 -23.33 42.26 20.58
CA ASP A 31 -23.55 42.85 19.27
C ASP A 31 -22.65 44.06 19.02
N HIS A 32 -22.17 44.21 17.78
CA HIS A 32 -22.03 45.53 17.15
C HIS A 32 -22.13 45.41 15.62
N GLU A 33 -23.32 45.68 15.09
CA GLU A 33 -23.50 46.22 13.75
C GLU A 33 -22.95 47.65 13.68
N ALA A 34 -22.24 48.00 12.59
CA ALA A 34 -22.57 49.19 11.78
C ALA A 34 -21.65 49.39 10.54
N LYS A 35 -22.32 49.46 9.39
CA LYS A 35 -22.11 50.40 8.26
C LYS A 35 -20.97 50.19 7.25
N THR A 36 -21.38 49.57 6.15
CA THR A 36 -21.25 50.01 4.74
C THR A 36 -20.36 51.22 4.42
N GLN A 37 -19.32 50.99 3.60
CA GLN A 37 -18.94 51.86 2.48
C GLN A 37 -18.50 51.02 1.28
N LEU A 38 -19.18 51.22 0.16
CA LEU A 38 -18.87 50.74 -1.18
C LEU A 38 -18.14 51.86 -1.93
N ASN A 39 -16.95 51.59 -2.50
CA ASN A 39 -16.54 52.03 -3.85
C ASN A 39 -15.08 51.58 -4.20
N PRO A 40 -14.68 51.58 -5.49
CA PRO A 40 -14.32 50.34 -6.19
C PRO A 40 -12.86 50.26 -6.74
N THR A 41 -12.51 49.05 -7.16
CA THR A 41 -11.50 48.65 -8.18
C THR A 41 -10.01 48.93 -7.97
N VAL A 42 -9.23 47.86 -7.70
CA VAL A 42 -8.04 47.41 -8.47
C VAL A 42 -7.92 45.88 -8.27
N PRO A 43 -7.73 45.05 -9.31
CA PRO A 43 -7.39 43.65 -9.14
C PRO A 43 -5.86 43.52 -9.15
N ASP A 44 -5.25 43.42 -7.96
CA ASP A 44 -3.84 43.08 -7.84
C ASP A 44 -3.64 42.02 -6.75
N SER A 45 -2.92 40.97 -7.15
CA SER A 45 -2.38 39.84 -6.39
C SER A 45 -3.24 38.57 -6.36
N PRO A 46 -2.69 37.40 -6.76
CA PRO A 46 -3.31 36.12 -6.49
C PRO A 46 -3.25 35.90 -4.98
N SER A 47 -4.41 35.98 -4.32
CA SER A 47 -4.52 35.55 -2.93
C SER A 47 -4.42 34.02 -2.91
N SER A 48 -3.22 33.50 -2.69
CA SER A 48 -3.06 32.19 -2.08
C SER A 48 -3.60 32.31 -0.66
N ASP A 49 -4.90 32.02 -0.50
CA ASP A 49 -5.51 31.89 0.80
C ASP A 49 -4.80 30.72 1.51
N PRO A 50 -4.02 30.96 2.59
CA PRO A 50 -3.23 29.91 3.25
C PRO A 50 -4.11 28.76 3.78
N GLY A 51 -5.43 28.97 3.88
CA GLY A 51 -6.39 27.99 4.33
C GLY A 51 -6.88 26.97 3.29
N LYS A 52 -6.66 27.17 1.97
CA LYS A 52 -7.23 26.26 0.95
C LYS A 52 -6.18 25.29 0.44
N TRP A 53 -6.24 24.04 0.90
CA TRP A 53 -5.49 22.94 0.30
C TRP A 53 -6.01 22.66 -1.11
N GLY A 54 -5.11 22.59 -2.07
CA GLY A 54 -5.42 22.43 -3.49
C GLY A 54 -4.15 22.59 -4.31
N PHE A 55 -4.16 22.05 -5.53
CA PHE A 55 -3.02 22.12 -6.44
C PHE A 55 -2.70 23.57 -6.80
N ASP A 56 -1.57 24.08 -6.32
CA ASP A 56 -1.09 25.42 -6.68
C ASP A 56 -0.36 25.38 -8.04
N LEU A 57 -1.12 25.68 -9.09
CA LEU A 57 -0.59 25.75 -10.46
C LEU A 57 0.47 26.84 -10.63
N ALA A 58 0.40 27.94 -9.87
CA ALA A 58 1.38 29.03 -9.98
C ALA A 58 2.73 28.64 -9.35
N GLU A 59 2.69 27.88 -8.26
CA GLU A 59 3.89 27.28 -7.67
C GLU A 59 4.53 26.26 -8.59
N LEU A 60 3.72 25.41 -9.24
CA LEU A 60 4.20 24.47 -10.25
C LEU A 60 4.81 25.20 -11.46
N GLU A 61 4.16 26.26 -11.95
CA GLU A 61 4.68 27.09 -13.03
C GLU A 61 6.02 27.73 -12.64
N ARG A 62 6.17 28.16 -11.39
CA ARG A 62 7.44 28.69 -10.85
C ARG A 62 8.51 27.60 -10.80
N GLU A 63 8.21 26.44 -10.21
CA GLU A 63 9.12 25.28 -10.17
C GLU A 63 9.59 24.88 -11.57
N MET A 64 8.67 24.85 -12.53
CA MET A 64 8.95 24.53 -13.95
C MET A 64 9.74 25.63 -14.66
N SER A 65 9.52 26.90 -14.30
CA SER A 65 10.24 28.05 -14.87
C SER A 65 11.66 28.19 -14.31
N ASP A 66 11.89 27.69 -13.10
CA ASP A 66 13.20 27.64 -12.45
C ASP A 66 14.06 26.47 -12.96
N LEU A 67 13.49 25.59 -13.80
CA LEU A 67 14.24 24.55 -14.49
C LEU A 67 15.15 25.20 -15.56
N PRO A 68 16.42 24.80 -15.65
CA PRO A 68 17.26 25.29 -16.74
C PRO A 68 16.66 24.82 -18.07
N PRO A 69 16.62 25.68 -19.11
CA PRO A 69 16.23 25.23 -20.43
C PRO A 69 17.16 24.09 -20.87
N ASP A 70 16.58 23.03 -21.45
CA ASP A 70 17.28 21.93 -22.12
C ASP A 70 18.10 22.48 -23.30
N THR A 71 19.20 23.13 -23.01
CA THR A 71 20.20 23.52 -23.99
C THR A 71 21.52 23.68 -23.26
N TYR A 72 22.41 22.71 -23.47
CA TYR A 72 23.83 22.82 -23.18
C TYR A 72 24.36 24.17 -23.70
N ALA A 73 24.44 25.17 -22.83
CA ALA A 73 25.15 26.41 -23.10
C ALA A 73 26.44 26.38 -22.28
N ALA A 74 27.56 26.30 -23.00
CA ALA A 74 28.92 26.16 -22.46
C ALA A 74 29.24 27.23 -21.39
N PRO A 75 29.95 26.88 -20.29
CA PRO A 75 30.24 27.84 -19.25
C PRO A 75 31.63 28.44 -19.51
N PHE A 76 31.74 29.55 -20.23
CA PHE A 76 32.93 30.40 -20.11
C PHE A 76 32.61 31.87 -20.39
N SER A 77 32.50 32.66 -19.33
CA SER A 77 33.17 33.97 -19.20
C SER A 77 33.09 34.46 -17.76
N ALA A 78 34.28 34.75 -17.21
CA ALA A 78 34.58 34.99 -15.80
C ALA A 78 34.12 36.37 -15.28
N SER A 79 34.05 36.51 -13.95
CA SER A 79 34.82 37.51 -13.18
C SER A 79 34.47 37.47 -11.69
N ASP A 80 35.49 37.19 -10.88
CA ASP A 80 35.69 37.47 -9.45
C ASP A 80 34.55 38.17 -8.67
N ALA A 81 33.81 37.38 -7.88
CA ALA A 81 33.38 37.77 -6.52
C ALA A 81 32.81 36.57 -5.75
N ALA A 82 33.41 36.32 -4.59
CA ALA A 82 32.90 35.56 -3.45
C ALA A 82 32.80 34.02 -3.60
N VAL A 83 33.72 33.37 -2.88
CA VAL A 83 33.74 31.95 -2.48
C VAL A 83 32.41 31.48 -1.80
N SER A 84 31.45 32.38 -1.57
CA SER A 84 30.10 32.09 -1.06
C SER A 84 29.07 31.79 -2.15
N ASN A 85 29.27 32.23 -3.40
CA ASN A 85 28.31 32.04 -4.48
C ASN A 85 28.52 30.69 -5.20
N GLU A 86 29.76 30.18 -5.21
CA GLU A 86 30.07 28.88 -5.80
C GLU A 86 29.53 27.72 -4.95
N GLU A 87 29.60 27.78 -3.62
CA GLU A 87 28.95 26.78 -2.74
C GLU A 87 27.42 26.83 -2.84
N ALA A 88 26.83 28.03 -2.96
CA ALA A 88 25.40 28.18 -3.20
C ALA A 88 25.00 27.62 -4.59
N LEU A 89 25.77 27.91 -5.64
CA LEU A 89 25.54 27.36 -6.98
C LEU A 89 25.75 25.84 -7.03
N LEU A 90 26.74 25.31 -6.33
CA LEU A 90 26.97 23.87 -6.22
C LEU A 90 25.83 23.20 -5.45
N SER A 91 25.33 23.80 -4.36
CA SER A 91 24.15 23.29 -3.65
C SER A 91 22.87 23.34 -4.51
N VAL A 92 22.72 24.36 -5.35
CA VAL A 92 21.60 24.47 -6.30
C VAL A 92 21.77 23.46 -7.45
N LEU A 93 22.99 23.19 -7.91
CA LEU A 93 23.29 22.17 -8.92
C LEU A 93 23.12 20.75 -8.37
N ASP A 94 23.43 20.52 -7.10
CA ASP A 94 23.21 19.24 -6.41
C ASP A 94 21.71 19.01 -6.10
N ALA A 95 20.94 20.08 -5.86
CA ALA A 95 19.49 20.02 -5.64
C ALA A 95 18.65 20.04 -6.93
N LEU A 96 19.24 20.46 -8.06
CA LEU A 96 18.54 20.57 -9.36
C LEU A 96 17.93 19.25 -9.83
N PRO A 97 18.64 18.09 -9.76
CA PRO A 97 18.09 16.81 -10.16
C PRO A 97 16.86 16.43 -9.35
N SER A 98 16.87 16.67 -8.03
CA SER A 98 15.74 16.40 -7.15
C SER A 98 14.55 17.33 -7.39
N ALA A 99 14.79 18.62 -7.67
CA ALA A 99 13.72 19.56 -7.98
C ALA A 99 13.07 19.28 -9.34
N LEU A 100 13.88 18.93 -10.35
CA LEU A 100 13.41 18.48 -11.67
C LEU A 100 12.58 17.21 -11.57
N GLN A 101 13.04 16.24 -10.78
CA GLN A 101 12.33 14.99 -10.55
C GLN A 101 10.99 15.26 -9.85
N ALA A 102 10.98 16.06 -8.79
CA ALA A 102 9.78 16.47 -8.05
C ALA A 102 8.75 17.16 -8.96
N GLY A 103 9.16 18.16 -9.75
CA GLY A 103 8.26 18.86 -10.68
C GLY A 103 7.69 17.92 -11.75
N GLY A 104 8.52 17.01 -12.28
CA GLY A 104 8.10 16.01 -13.25
C GLY A 104 7.16 14.95 -12.68
N GLU A 105 7.33 14.55 -11.42
CA GLU A 105 6.42 13.68 -10.69
C GLU A 105 5.08 14.38 -10.45
N ARG A 106 5.10 15.61 -9.95
CA ARG A 106 3.90 16.42 -9.71
C ARG A 106 3.08 16.65 -10.99
N MET A 107 3.75 16.90 -12.13
CA MET A 107 3.08 17.04 -13.42
C MET A 107 2.37 15.76 -13.86
N ARG A 108 3.04 14.60 -13.72
CA ARG A 108 2.45 13.30 -14.03
C ARG A 108 1.24 13.01 -13.14
N THR A 109 1.34 13.33 -11.86
CA THR A 109 0.24 13.20 -10.89
C THR A 109 -0.96 14.07 -11.27
N LEU A 110 -0.73 15.33 -11.66
CA LEU A 110 -1.78 16.25 -12.11
C LEU A 110 -2.42 15.83 -13.43
N GLN A 111 -1.62 15.34 -14.38
CA GLN A 111 -2.08 14.79 -15.64
C GLN A 111 -3.00 13.58 -15.41
N ALA A 112 -2.60 12.65 -14.56
CA ALA A 112 -3.43 11.53 -14.15
C ALA A 112 -4.75 11.97 -13.51
N LEU A 113 -4.70 12.93 -12.57
CA LEU A 113 -5.91 13.47 -11.94
C LEU A 113 -6.87 14.10 -12.98
N ALA A 114 -6.32 14.86 -13.93
CA ALA A 114 -7.11 15.49 -15.00
C ALA A 114 -7.76 14.44 -15.91
N LEU A 115 -7.06 13.36 -16.24
CA LEU A 115 -7.58 12.25 -17.04
C LEU A 115 -8.70 11.51 -16.29
N VAL A 116 -8.49 11.15 -15.02
CA VAL A 116 -9.51 10.51 -14.18
C VAL A 116 -10.76 11.39 -14.08
N ALA A 117 -10.59 12.68 -13.78
CA ALA A 117 -11.70 13.63 -13.71
C ALA A 117 -12.46 13.74 -15.05
N ARG A 118 -11.74 13.76 -16.18
CA ARG A 118 -12.33 13.81 -17.51
C ARG A 118 -13.13 12.55 -17.83
N LEU A 119 -12.61 11.36 -17.49
CA LEU A 119 -13.36 10.11 -17.63
C LEU A 119 -14.66 10.12 -16.82
N HIS A 120 -14.61 10.54 -15.55
CA HIS A 120 -15.82 10.64 -14.73
C HIS A 120 -16.86 11.61 -15.30
N VAL A 121 -16.44 12.75 -15.85
CA VAL A 121 -17.35 13.70 -16.50
C VAL A 121 -18.00 13.09 -17.74
N GLU A 122 -17.23 12.40 -18.59
CA GLU A 122 -17.78 11.77 -19.79
C GLU A 122 -18.72 10.60 -19.44
N SER A 123 -18.38 9.77 -18.44
CA SER A 123 -19.24 8.70 -17.92
C SER A 123 -20.51 9.22 -17.25
N ALA A 124 -20.44 10.37 -16.57
CA ALA A 124 -21.62 11.04 -16.05
C ALA A 124 -22.51 11.55 -17.20
N ARG A 125 -21.93 12.21 -18.20
CA ARG A 125 -22.68 12.74 -19.36
C ARG A 125 -23.36 11.63 -20.17
N SER A 126 -22.71 10.48 -20.34
CA SER A 126 -23.32 9.33 -21.03
C SER A 126 -24.52 8.77 -20.26
N SER A 127 -24.54 8.90 -18.93
CA SER A 127 -25.65 8.47 -18.07
C SER A 127 -26.88 9.39 -18.11
N PHE A 128 -26.73 10.65 -18.54
CA PHE A 128 -27.83 11.61 -18.62
C PHE A 128 -28.24 11.88 -20.08
N GLY A 129 -29.36 11.31 -20.52
CA GLY A 129 -29.86 11.46 -21.90
C GLY A 129 -30.04 12.92 -22.39
N GLU A 130 -30.28 13.86 -21.48
CA GLU A 130 -30.40 15.30 -21.80
C GLU A 130 -29.05 15.95 -22.19
N LEU A 131 -27.94 15.45 -21.62
CA LEU A 131 -26.58 15.94 -21.85
C LEU A 131 -25.88 15.29 -23.05
N GLN A 132 -26.46 14.23 -23.62
CA GLN A 132 -25.98 13.56 -24.83
C GLN A 132 -26.14 14.40 -26.11
N SER A 133 -26.81 15.56 -26.03
CA SER A 133 -27.04 16.47 -27.15
C SER A 133 -25.81 17.33 -27.55
N GLY A 134 -24.75 17.33 -26.74
CA GLY A 134 -23.48 18.00 -27.05
C GLY A 134 -22.54 17.15 -27.92
N PRO A 135 -21.43 17.71 -28.44
CA PRO A 135 -20.40 16.92 -29.11
C PRO A 135 -19.88 15.85 -28.14
N GLN A 136 -20.01 14.58 -28.53
CA GLN A 136 -19.46 13.45 -27.80
C GLN A 136 -17.95 13.40 -28.04
N THR A 137 -17.20 13.09 -26.98
CA THR A 137 -15.78 12.77 -27.13
C THR A 137 -15.65 11.57 -28.06
N PRO A 138 -14.86 11.65 -29.15
CA PRO A 138 -14.66 10.52 -30.06
C PRO A 138 -14.19 9.29 -29.28
N GLN A 139 -14.70 8.11 -29.60
CA GLN A 139 -14.31 6.85 -28.95
C GLN A 139 -12.80 6.64 -28.96
N GLN A 140 -12.13 7.01 -30.05
CA GLN A 140 -10.68 6.96 -30.17
C GLN A 140 -9.95 7.83 -29.12
N GLN A 141 -10.53 8.98 -28.71
CA GLN A 141 -9.94 9.79 -27.64
C GLN A 141 -10.15 9.17 -26.26
N LEU A 142 -11.27 8.45 -26.03
CA LEU A 142 -11.49 7.70 -24.79
C LEU A 142 -10.49 6.55 -24.66
N GLU A 143 -10.25 5.81 -25.75
CA GLU A 143 -9.26 4.74 -25.80
C GLU A 143 -7.85 5.27 -25.49
N THR A 144 -7.44 6.39 -26.12
CA THR A 144 -6.14 7.02 -25.81
C THR A 144 -6.03 7.47 -24.35
N MET A 145 -7.09 8.01 -23.76
CA MET A 145 -7.07 8.40 -22.34
C MET A 145 -6.93 7.20 -21.40
N LEU A 146 -7.53 6.06 -21.75
CA LEU A 146 -7.41 4.82 -20.98
C LEU A 146 -5.99 4.25 -21.08
N GLU A 147 -5.40 4.20 -22.27
CA GLU A 147 -4.01 3.76 -22.47
C GLU A 147 -3.02 4.64 -21.67
N GLU A 148 -3.21 5.96 -21.68
CA GLU A 148 -2.39 6.90 -20.94
C GLU A 148 -2.55 6.74 -19.42
N LEU A 149 -3.76 6.45 -18.94
CA LEU A 149 -4.01 6.17 -17.53
C LEU A 149 -3.42 4.84 -17.08
N GLU A 150 -3.48 3.80 -17.91
CA GLU A 150 -2.83 2.51 -17.65
C GLU A 150 -1.31 2.69 -17.50
N GLU A 151 -0.69 3.49 -18.36
CA GLU A 151 0.74 3.82 -18.26
C GLU A 151 1.07 4.59 -16.96
N LEU A 152 0.27 5.59 -16.59
CA LEU A 152 0.45 6.38 -15.37
C LEU A 152 0.13 5.58 -14.08
N ALA A 153 -0.78 4.62 -14.15
CA ALA A 153 -1.14 3.75 -13.05
C ALA A 153 -0.13 2.62 -12.85
N GLY A 154 0.52 2.16 -13.93
CA GLY A 154 1.37 0.97 -13.90
C GLY A 154 0.58 -0.24 -13.39
N GLU A 155 1.12 -0.93 -12.39
CA GLU A 155 0.44 -2.09 -11.79
C GLU A 155 -0.92 -1.74 -11.16
N TRP A 156 -1.18 -0.49 -10.78
CA TRP A 156 -2.45 -0.06 -10.19
C TRP A 156 -3.60 0.01 -11.21
N GLY A 157 -3.28 -0.08 -12.50
CA GLY A 157 -4.22 -0.16 -13.62
C GLY A 157 -4.50 -1.59 -14.10
N ASP A 158 -3.89 -2.62 -13.51
CA ASP A 158 -4.12 -4.00 -13.93
C ASP A 158 -5.40 -4.58 -13.30
N CYS A 159 -6.43 -4.75 -14.12
CA CYS A 159 -7.71 -5.35 -13.72
C CYS A 159 -7.56 -6.75 -13.10
N LYS A 160 -6.56 -7.55 -13.52
CA LYS A 160 -6.39 -8.92 -13.01
C LYS A 160 -6.05 -8.96 -11.53
N LEU A 161 -5.37 -7.92 -11.05
CA LEU A 161 -4.98 -7.81 -9.65
C LEU A 161 -6.15 -7.39 -8.74
N LEU A 162 -7.28 -6.96 -9.31
CA LEU A 162 -8.53 -6.72 -8.60
C LEU A 162 -9.42 -7.96 -8.51
N GLU A 163 -9.13 -9.03 -9.26
CA GLU A 163 -9.95 -10.24 -9.26
C GLU A 163 -9.93 -10.89 -7.87
N THR A 164 -11.09 -11.01 -7.25
CA THR A 164 -11.22 -11.62 -5.92
C THR A 164 -11.25 -13.15 -5.98
N THR A 165 -11.37 -13.74 -7.16
CA THR A 165 -11.35 -15.19 -7.36
C THR A 165 -10.16 -15.60 -8.22
N LEU A 166 -9.64 -16.80 -7.95
CA LEU A 166 -8.64 -17.42 -8.83
C LEU A 166 -9.32 -17.84 -10.13
N ASN A 167 -8.63 -17.60 -11.25
CA ASN A 167 -9.13 -18.10 -12.52
C ASN A 167 -9.12 -19.64 -12.53
N ALA A 168 -10.10 -20.25 -13.19
CA ALA A 168 -10.23 -21.72 -13.21
C ALA A 168 -8.95 -22.42 -13.73
N SER A 169 -8.23 -21.81 -14.67
CA SER A 169 -6.96 -22.32 -15.18
C SER A 169 -5.82 -22.23 -14.17
N GLU A 170 -5.73 -21.12 -13.43
CA GLU A 170 -4.69 -20.93 -12.40
C GLU A 170 -4.89 -21.91 -11.26
N ARG A 171 -6.16 -22.10 -10.86
CA ARG A 171 -6.53 -23.06 -9.84
C ARG A 171 -6.23 -24.50 -10.25
N LEU A 172 -6.59 -24.90 -11.47
CA LEU A 172 -6.26 -26.22 -12.01
C LEU A 172 -4.74 -26.45 -12.00
N GLN A 173 -3.95 -25.46 -12.43
CA GLN A 173 -2.49 -25.57 -12.44
C GLN A 173 -1.93 -25.74 -11.03
N LEU A 174 -2.39 -24.96 -10.05
CA LEU A 174 -1.97 -25.10 -8.65
C LEU A 174 -2.36 -26.47 -8.09
N ASP A 175 -3.59 -26.93 -8.34
CA ASP A 175 -4.07 -28.23 -7.90
C ASP A 175 -3.27 -29.38 -8.54
N GLU A 176 -2.91 -29.29 -9.82
CA GLU A 176 -2.01 -30.24 -10.49
C GLU A 176 -0.60 -30.25 -9.86
N MET A 177 -0.02 -29.08 -9.62
CA MET A 177 1.32 -28.96 -9.00
C MET A 177 1.33 -29.52 -7.58
N THR A 178 0.32 -29.18 -6.76
CA THR A 178 0.19 -29.74 -5.41
C THR A 178 -0.07 -31.23 -5.43
N GLY A 179 -0.92 -31.73 -6.33
CA GLY A 179 -1.17 -33.16 -6.47
C GLY A 179 0.09 -33.95 -6.81
N LEU A 180 0.95 -33.42 -7.69
CA LEU A 180 2.25 -34.04 -7.99
C LEU A 180 3.13 -34.12 -6.74
N LEU A 181 3.27 -33.02 -5.99
CA LEU A 181 4.05 -32.99 -4.76
C LEU A 181 3.49 -33.92 -3.68
N HIS A 182 2.18 -33.88 -3.46
CA HIS A 182 1.51 -34.65 -2.41
C HIS A 182 1.62 -36.16 -2.67
N ASN A 183 1.52 -36.60 -3.93
CA ASN A 183 1.74 -38.00 -4.31
C ASN A 183 3.18 -38.46 -4.03
N THR A 184 4.18 -37.55 -4.10
CA THR A 184 5.55 -37.93 -3.73
C THR A 184 5.74 -38.17 -2.25
N LEU A 185 4.87 -37.59 -1.41
CA LEU A 185 4.88 -37.74 0.05
C LEU A 185 4.11 -38.97 0.54
N ASP A 186 3.57 -39.80 -0.35
CA ASP A 186 2.85 -41.01 -0.01
C ASP A 186 3.71 -42.04 0.73
N ALA A 187 3.04 -42.89 1.50
CA ALA A 187 3.66 -43.86 2.41
C ALA A 187 4.69 -44.79 1.72
N GLU A 188 4.56 -45.00 0.41
CA GLU A 188 5.39 -45.88 -0.41
C GLU A 188 6.79 -45.31 -0.68
N ASN A 189 6.99 -43.99 -0.59
CA ASN A 189 8.27 -43.33 -0.89
C ASN A 189 9.05 -43.01 0.39
N ALA A 190 9.62 -44.03 1.04
CA ALA A 190 10.27 -43.85 2.36
C ALA A 190 11.42 -42.82 2.38
N ASP A 191 12.08 -42.55 1.24
CA ASP A 191 13.08 -41.51 1.08
C ASP A 191 12.49 -40.26 0.42
N LEU A 192 12.71 -39.07 1.01
CA LEU A 192 12.26 -37.78 0.49
C LEU A 192 12.99 -37.33 -0.80
N THR A 193 13.67 -38.25 -1.48
CA THR A 193 14.44 -38.01 -2.72
C THR A 193 13.52 -37.68 -3.89
N LEU A 194 12.44 -38.43 -4.07
CA LEU A 194 11.44 -38.17 -5.11
C LEU A 194 10.77 -36.79 -4.92
N PHE A 195 10.44 -36.45 -3.67
CA PHE A 195 9.90 -35.13 -3.32
C PHE A 195 10.90 -34.02 -3.68
N GLN A 196 12.18 -34.20 -3.33
CA GLN A 196 13.24 -33.25 -3.65
C GLN A 196 13.38 -33.03 -5.16
N GLU A 197 13.43 -34.09 -5.96
CA GLU A 197 13.54 -34.02 -7.43
C GLU A 197 12.32 -33.31 -8.06
N VAL A 198 11.11 -33.61 -7.60
CA VAL A 198 9.89 -32.99 -8.14
C VAL A 198 9.81 -31.51 -7.76
N VAL A 199 10.16 -31.14 -6.52
CA VAL A 199 10.21 -29.73 -6.09
C VAL A 199 11.18 -28.95 -6.98
N GLU A 200 12.40 -29.45 -7.18
CA GLU A 200 13.40 -28.79 -8.02
C GLU A 200 12.91 -28.62 -9.46
N GLN A 201 12.40 -29.69 -10.08
CA GLN A 201 11.88 -29.65 -11.44
C GLN A 201 10.71 -28.69 -11.61
N LEU A 202 9.81 -28.62 -10.63
CA LEU A 202 8.70 -27.67 -10.65
C LEU A 202 9.22 -26.23 -10.65
N PHE A 203 10.14 -25.87 -9.75
CA PHE A 203 10.69 -24.52 -9.68
C PHE A 203 11.59 -24.16 -10.87
N GLU A 204 12.34 -25.11 -11.44
CA GLU A 204 13.09 -24.90 -12.69
C GLU A 204 12.18 -24.63 -13.90
N GLY A 205 10.99 -25.22 -13.92
CA GLY A 205 9.99 -25.03 -14.97
C GLY A 205 9.23 -23.69 -14.90
N LEU A 206 9.32 -22.97 -13.77
CA LEU A 206 8.58 -21.74 -13.55
C LEU A 206 9.28 -20.50 -14.16
N PRO A 207 8.53 -19.51 -14.65
CA PRO A 207 9.08 -18.22 -15.05
C PRO A 207 9.88 -17.59 -13.91
N GLU A 208 11.11 -17.15 -14.19
CA GLU A 208 12.03 -16.58 -13.20
C GLU A 208 12.32 -17.47 -11.98
N GLN A 209 12.00 -18.77 -12.04
CA GLN A 209 12.10 -19.69 -10.91
C GLN A 209 11.27 -19.27 -9.68
N LYS A 210 10.13 -18.62 -9.93
CA LYS A 210 9.24 -18.10 -8.89
C LYS A 210 7.82 -18.64 -9.08
N LEU A 211 7.22 -19.06 -7.99
CA LEU A 211 5.80 -19.39 -7.93
C LEU A 211 5.04 -18.20 -7.35
N VAL A 212 4.16 -17.58 -8.13
CA VAL A 212 3.29 -16.49 -7.64
C VAL A 212 1.92 -17.08 -7.34
N VAL A 213 1.45 -16.92 -6.11
CA VAL A 213 0.18 -17.48 -5.66
C VAL A 213 -0.62 -16.41 -4.91
N SER A 214 -1.89 -16.26 -5.28
CA SER A 214 -2.80 -15.39 -4.55
C SER A 214 -3.17 -16.00 -3.19
N THR A 215 -3.27 -15.16 -2.16
CA THR A 215 -3.77 -15.55 -0.83
C THR A 215 -5.20 -16.10 -0.88
N ASN A 216 -6.00 -15.75 -1.89
CA ASN A 216 -7.37 -16.25 -2.05
C ASN A 216 -7.42 -17.77 -2.31
N TRP A 217 -6.29 -18.39 -2.64
CA TRP A 217 -6.19 -19.86 -2.66
C TRP A 217 -6.45 -20.48 -1.27
N LEU A 218 -6.26 -19.72 -0.18
CA LEU A 218 -6.54 -20.17 1.20
C LEU A 218 -8.02 -20.11 1.56
N GLN A 219 -8.82 -19.31 0.84
CA GLN A 219 -10.24 -19.18 1.12
C GLN A 219 -10.96 -20.49 0.72
N ARG A 220 -11.77 -21.01 1.65
CA ARG A 220 -12.67 -22.13 1.35
C ARG A 220 -13.78 -21.64 0.42
N GLU A 221 -14.33 -22.55 -0.38
CA GLU A 221 -15.45 -22.32 -1.30
C GLU A 221 -16.74 -21.97 -0.54
N ASP A 222 -16.75 -20.86 0.21
CA ASP A 222 -17.96 -20.34 0.79
C ASP A 222 -18.60 -19.40 -0.23
N VAL A 223 -19.47 -20.04 -1.02
CA VAL A 223 -20.55 -19.46 -1.83
C VAL A 223 -20.09 -18.29 -2.68
N ASP A 224 -19.77 -18.57 -3.94
CA ASP A 224 -20.02 -17.64 -5.03
C ASP A 224 -21.46 -17.17 -4.88
N VAL A 225 -21.67 -16.03 -4.22
CA VAL A 225 -22.89 -15.28 -4.42
C VAL A 225 -22.76 -14.81 -5.85
N GLU A 226 -23.34 -15.57 -6.77
CA GLU A 226 -23.71 -15.08 -8.09
C GLU A 226 -24.59 -13.85 -7.85
N GLN A 227 -23.96 -12.69 -7.60
CA GLN A 227 -24.62 -11.42 -7.67
C GLN A 227 -24.94 -11.27 -9.14
N GLU A 228 -26.24 -11.30 -9.47
CA GLU A 228 -26.73 -10.93 -10.79
C GLU A 228 -26.11 -9.59 -11.16
N THR A 229 -25.10 -9.63 -12.03
CA THR A 229 -24.43 -8.44 -12.54
C THR A 229 -25.40 -7.72 -13.45
N GLU A 230 -25.98 -6.64 -12.96
CA GLU A 230 -26.72 -5.71 -13.80
C GLU A 230 -25.74 -4.75 -14.48
N ASP A 231 -25.99 -4.41 -15.75
CA ASP A 231 -25.44 -3.20 -16.37
C ASP A 231 -25.98 -1.99 -15.60
N THR A 232 -25.25 -1.61 -14.55
CA THR A 232 -25.60 -0.47 -13.71
C THR A 232 -25.08 0.81 -14.36
N SER A 233 -25.93 1.84 -14.39
CA SER A 233 -25.49 3.17 -14.85
C SER A 233 -24.36 3.67 -13.95
N TYR A 234 -23.44 4.46 -14.53
CA TYR A 234 -22.27 5.01 -13.81
C TYR A 234 -22.65 5.69 -12.47
N LEU A 235 -23.80 6.35 -12.40
CA LEU A 235 -24.29 6.94 -11.14
C LEU A 235 -24.61 5.89 -10.06
N LYS A 236 -25.18 4.75 -10.44
CA LYS A 236 -25.41 3.63 -9.51
C LYS A 236 -24.09 3.06 -9.00
N GLN A 237 -23.07 2.96 -9.88
CA GLN A 237 -21.73 2.51 -9.50
C GLN A 237 -21.11 3.43 -8.43
N VAL A 238 -21.13 4.74 -8.67
CA VAL A 238 -20.65 5.75 -7.71
C VAL A 238 -21.42 5.70 -6.38
N LEU A 239 -22.75 5.53 -6.44
CA LEU A 239 -23.58 5.40 -5.24
C LEU A 239 -23.31 4.10 -4.48
N ALA A 240 -22.98 3.00 -5.17
CA ALA A 240 -22.63 1.73 -4.55
C ALA A 240 -21.30 1.82 -3.79
N ILE A 241 -20.29 2.49 -4.35
CA ILE A 241 -19.03 2.78 -3.66
C ILE A 241 -19.29 3.60 -2.38
N SER A 242 -20.26 4.53 -2.46
CA SER A 242 -20.60 5.43 -1.37
C SER A 242 -21.61 4.88 -0.35
N SER A 243 -22.10 3.64 -0.52
CA SER A 243 -23.19 3.12 0.30
C SER A 243 -22.68 2.51 1.62
N ASP A 244 -23.48 2.63 2.67
CA ASP A 244 -23.24 2.06 4.01
C ASP A 244 -23.79 0.62 4.13
N GLU A 245 -24.04 -0.05 3.00
CA GLU A 245 -24.68 -1.37 3.04
C GLU A 245 -23.76 -2.44 3.65
N PRO A 246 -24.30 -3.34 4.50
CA PRO A 246 -23.53 -4.43 5.09
C PRO A 246 -23.03 -5.36 3.99
N GLY A 247 -21.71 -5.33 3.74
CA GLY A 247 -21.07 -6.02 2.62
C GLY A 247 -20.13 -5.12 1.80
N ASN A 248 -20.24 -3.80 1.95
CA ASN A 248 -19.28 -2.86 1.37
C ASN A 248 -17.97 -2.87 2.18
N SER A 249 -17.01 -3.70 1.78
CA SER A 249 -15.66 -3.79 2.38
C SER A 249 -14.76 -2.61 2.00
N SER A 250 -15.24 -1.68 1.17
CA SER A 250 -14.46 -0.51 0.77
C SER A 250 -14.33 0.53 1.88
N ARG A 251 -14.94 0.37 3.06
CA ARG A 251 -14.68 1.30 4.18
C ARG A 251 -13.36 0.98 4.86
N MET A 252 -12.62 2.03 5.18
CA MET A 252 -11.42 1.95 6.02
C MET A 252 -11.79 1.30 7.36
N PRO A 253 -11.08 0.23 7.76
CA PRO A 253 -11.42 -0.52 8.96
C PRO A 253 -11.24 0.35 10.19
N THR A 254 -12.23 0.33 11.07
CA THR A 254 -12.06 0.87 12.42
C THR A 254 -11.43 -0.22 13.27
N LEU A 255 -10.14 -0.09 13.56
CA LEU A 255 -9.42 -1.07 14.37
C LEU A 255 -9.93 -1.03 15.82
N SER A 256 -10.21 -2.20 16.36
CA SER A 256 -10.55 -2.39 17.77
C SER A 256 -9.33 -2.21 18.66
N GLU A 257 -9.54 -1.93 19.95
CA GLU A 257 -8.45 -1.84 20.93
C GLU A 257 -7.63 -3.15 21.00
N ALA A 258 -8.26 -4.30 20.76
CA ALA A 258 -7.58 -5.58 20.74
C ALA A 258 -6.66 -5.73 19.52
N GLU A 259 -7.09 -5.28 18.35
CA GLU A 259 -6.27 -5.28 17.13
C GLU A 259 -5.09 -4.32 17.27
N ILE A 260 -5.34 -3.10 17.76
CA ILE A 260 -4.27 -2.12 18.04
C ILE A 260 -3.26 -2.69 19.04
N PHE A 261 -3.73 -3.39 20.07
CA PHE A 261 -2.84 -4.02 21.04
C PHE A 261 -1.97 -5.14 20.44
N GLN A 262 -2.53 -5.96 19.54
CA GLN A 262 -1.74 -6.97 18.84
C GLN A 262 -0.74 -6.32 17.89
N ASP A 263 -1.15 -5.32 17.11
CA ASP A 263 -0.26 -4.58 16.22
C ASP A 263 0.88 -3.93 16.99
N ALA A 264 0.62 -3.35 18.16
CA ALA A 264 1.64 -2.77 19.02
C ALA A 264 2.67 -3.81 19.52
N LYS A 265 2.22 -5.02 19.83
CA LYS A 265 3.09 -6.12 20.25
C LYS A 265 3.93 -6.66 19.09
N ASP A 266 3.34 -6.72 17.91
CA ASP A 266 3.99 -7.26 16.72
C ASP A 266 5.02 -6.27 16.17
N VAL A 267 4.62 -5.02 15.99
CA VAL A 267 5.51 -3.95 15.51
C VAL A 267 6.71 -3.77 16.44
N GLY A 268 6.55 -3.94 17.76
CA GLY A 268 7.66 -3.84 18.71
C GLY A 268 8.81 -4.83 18.48
N ARG A 269 8.60 -5.88 17.69
CA ARG A 269 9.59 -6.90 17.32
C ARG A 269 10.14 -6.70 15.91
N ASP A 270 9.57 -5.76 15.17
CA ASP A 270 9.75 -5.59 13.74
C ASP A 270 10.42 -4.26 13.40
N GLU A 271 10.83 -4.16 12.14
CA GLU A 271 11.36 -2.94 11.54
C GLU A 271 10.60 -2.67 10.26
N LEU A 272 10.39 -1.39 9.96
CA LEU A 272 9.76 -0.92 8.74
C LEU A 272 10.75 -0.11 7.90
N SER A 273 10.55 -0.12 6.59
CA SER A 273 11.20 0.76 5.62
C SER A 273 10.10 1.51 4.88
N ILE A 274 9.87 2.77 5.26
CA ILE A 274 8.82 3.62 4.71
C ILE A 274 9.46 4.50 3.63
N ASN A 275 9.11 4.29 2.35
CA ASN A 275 9.74 4.98 1.21
C ASN A 275 11.28 4.94 1.25
N GLY A 276 11.86 3.86 1.77
CA GLY A 276 13.31 3.67 1.93
C GLY A 276 13.89 4.19 3.25
N GLN A 277 13.11 4.89 4.08
CA GLN A 277 13.53 5.32 5.41
C GLN A 277 13.23 4.25 6.47
N ARG A 278 14.27 3.83 7.20
CA ARG A 278 14.13 2.79 8.22
C ARG A 278 13.52 3.35 9.50
N VAL A 279 12.50 2.67 10.01
CA VAL A 279 11.82 2.97 11.27
C VAL A 279 11.82 1.70 12.13
N GLU A 280 12.49 1.77 13.27
CA GLU A 280 12.49 0.68 14.24
C GLU A 280 11.18 0.65 15.02
N GLY A 281 10.50 -0.50 15.06
CA GLY A 281 9.27 -0.65 15.82
C GLY A 281 9.48 -0.66 17.35
N THR A 282 10.72 -0.81 17.81
CA THR A 282 11.12 -0.64 19.22
C THR A 282 10.83 0.76 19.78
N ARG A 283 10.60 1.75 18.91
CA ARG A 283 10.17 3.11 19.26
C ARG A 283 8.73 3.16 19.78
N GLY A 284 7.95 2.08 19.61
CA GLY A 284 6.56 1.97 20.04
C GLY A 284 5.57 2.23 18.90
N TYR A 285 4.35 1.70 19.06
CA TYR A 285 3.27 1.77 18.08
C TYR A 285 2.99 3.20 17.61
N ASP A 286 2.75 4.11 18.55
CA ASP A 286 2.42 5.51 18.23
C ASP A 286 3.52 6.19 17.40
N ALA A 287 4.79 5.93 17.73
CA ALA A 287 5.91 6.51 16.99
C ALA A 287 6.04 5.97 15.56
N VAL A 288 5.61 4.73 15.31
CA VAL A 288 5.56 4.15 13.96
C VAL A 288 4.38 4.72 13.18
N VAL A 289 3.21 4.83 13.82
CA VAL A 289 2.02 5.45 13.21
C VAL A 289 2.31 6.91 12.87
N ASP A 290 2.95 7.68 13.75
CA ASP A 290 3.37 9.06 13.51
C ASP A 290 4.34 9.16 12.32
N ALA A 291 5.28 8.22 12.19
CA ALA A 291 6.21 8.19 11.06
C ALA A 291 5.50 7.88 9.73
N LEU A 292 4.56 6.92 9.73
CA LEU A 292 3.72 6.63 8.57
C LEU A 292 2.84 7.83 8.20
N GLN A 293 2.20 8.45 9.19
CA GLN A 293 1.37 9.64 8.99
C GLN A 293 2.20 10.80 8.41
N HIS A 294 3.39 11.05 8.95
CA HIS A 294 4.26 12.13 8.47
C HIS A 294 4.68 11.90 7.01
N GLU A 295 4.99 10.67 6.62
CA GLU A 295 5.30 10.36 5.23
C GLU A 295 4.07 10.53 4.31
N LEU A 296 2.87 10.11 4.75
CA LEU A 296 1.63 10.32 3.99
C LEU A 296 1.33 11.83 3.80
N GLU A 297 1.53 12.63 4.85
CA GLU A 297 1.41 14.08 4.81
C GLU A 297 2.45 14.68 3.84
N HIS A 298 3.68 14.20 3.88
CA HIS A 298 4.75 14.62 2.98
C HIS A 298 4.41 14.31 1.52
N VAL A 299 4.04 13.07 1.21
CA VAL A 299 3.65 12.64 -0.13
C VAL A 299 2.50 13.50 -0.67
N LEU A 300 1.46 13.75 0.12
CA LEU A 300 0.33 14.59 -0.32
C LEU A 300 0.70 16.07 -0.47
N ALA A 301 1.35 16.65 0.54
CA ALA A 301 1.72 18.05 0.54
C ALA A 301 2.61 18.38 -0.66
N HIS A 302 3.53 17.47 -0.99
CA HIS A 302 4.40 17.56 -2.15
C HIS A 302 3.60 17.72 -3.45
N GLN A 303 2.53 16.94 -3.66
CA GLN A 303 1.72 17.03 -4.88
C GLN A 303 1.00 18.37 -5.02
N VAL A 304 0.66 19.02 -3.91
CA VAL A 304 -0.02 20.32 -3.90
C VAL A 304 0.94 21.52 -3.80
N GLY A 305 2.26 21.28 -3.79
CA GLY A 305 3.29 22.33 -3.66
C GLY A 305 3.48 22.82 -2.21
N LYS A 306 2.91 22.14 -1.23
CA LYS A 306 2.90 22.58 0.18
C LYS A 306 3.86 21.77 1.03
N THR A 307 4.04 22.23 2.27
CA THR A 307 4.78 21.47 3.29
C THR A 307 3.82 20.65 4.17
N PRO A 308 4.29 19.56 4.81
CA PRO A 308 3.46 18.72 5.68
C PRO A 308 2.76 19.50 6.80
N GLU A 309 3.40 20.52 7.36
CA GLU A 309 2.85 21.34 8.46
C GLU A 309 1.66 22.20 8.02
N GLN A 310 1.46 22.36 6.71
CA GLN A 310 0.33 23.07 6.13
C GLN A 310 -0.84 22.14 5.81
N THR A 311 -0.76 20.86 6.18
CA THR A 311 -1.86 19.91 6.01
C THR A 311 -3.05 20.30 6.89
N PRO A 312 -4.27 20.43 6.34
CA PRO A 312 -5.45 20.76 7.14
C PRO A 312 -5.69 19.67 8.18
N MET A 313 -6.08 20.09 9.39
CA MET A 313 -6.34 19.15 10.50
C MET A 313 -7.34 18.04 10.15
N ALA A 314 -8.34 18.35 9.32
CA ALA A 314 -9.30 17.34 8.85
C ALA A 314 -8.63 16.23 8.01
N VAL A 315 -7.69 16.61 7.14
CA VAL A 315 -6.92 15.68 6.31
C VAL A 315 -5.94 14.91 7.18
N SER A 316 -5.21 15.59 8.07
CA SER A 316 -4.27 14.98 9.02
C SER A 316 -4.94 13.90 9.88
N ASN A 317 -6.15 14.15 10.41
CA ASN A 317 -6.92 13.14 11.15
C ASN A 317 -7.28 11.92 10.28
N THR A 318 -7.64 12.13 9.01
CA THR A 318 -7.89 11.01 8.07
C THR A 318 -6.60 10.22 7.81
N LEU A 319 -5.46 10.91 7.65
CA LEU A 319 -4.17 10.27 7.41
C LEU A 319 -3.67 9.46 8.61
N GLN A 320 -4.02 9.86 9.84
CA GLN A 320 -3.76 9.03 11.02
C GLN A 320 -4.48 7.69 10.92
N SER A 321 -5.77 7.69 10.56
CA SER A 321 -6.52 6.44 10.34
C SER A 321 -5.95 5.60 9.20
N VAL A 322 -5.52 6.25 8.11
CA VAL A 322 -4.82 5.59 6.99
C VAL A 322 -3.52 4.95 7.47
N ALA A 323 -2.71 5.66 8.25
CA ALA A 323 -1.46 5.16 8.80
C ALA A 323 -1.68 3.93 9.70
N MET A 324 -2.72 3.94 10.55
CA MET A 324 -3.10 2.78 11.36
C MET A 324 -3.52 1.60 10.49
N ALA A 325 -4.34 1.81 9.46
CA ALA A 325 -4.78 0.76 8.54
C ALA A 325 -3.61 0.18 7.73
N VAL A 326 -2.67 1.03 7.29
CA VAL A 326 -1.43 0.63 6.62
C VAL A 326 -0.57 -0.23 7.54
N LEU A 327 -0.37 0.20 8.79
CA LEU A 327 0.42 -0.55 9.76
C LEU A 327 -0.20 -1.92 10.01
N HIS A 328 -1.50 -1.97 10.26
CA HIS A 328 -2.25 -3.21 10.47
C HIS A 328 -2.07 -4.18 9.31
N ALA A 329 -2.30 -3.72 8.07
CA ALA A 329 -2.17 -4.55 6.88
C ALA A 329 -0.72 -4.97 6.55
N SER A 330 0.27 -4.20 7.02
CA SER A 330 1.69 -4.50 6.82
C SER A 330 2.25 -5.53 7.81
N ASN A 331 1.55 -5.73 8.93
CA ASN A 331 2.05 -6.50 10.07
C ASN A 331 2.53 -7.90 9.64
N ARG A 332 3.68 -8.31 10.17
CA ARG A 332 4.32 -9.59 9.86
C ARG A 332 3.51 -10.79 10.30
N THR A 333 2.64 -10.64 11.29
CA THR A 333 1.70 -11.70 11.66
C THR A 333 0.72 -11.99 10.51
N GLU A 334 0.22 -10.96 9.83
CA GLU A 334 -0.66 -11.12 8.67
C GLU A 334 0.13 -11.66 7.47
N SER A 335 1.17 -10.95 7.06
CA SER A 335 1.93 -11.27 5.85
C SER A 335 2.72 -12.59 5.95
N GLY A 336 3.32 -12.86 7.10
CA GLY A 336 4.00 -14.12 7.39
C GLY A 336 3.03 -15.29 7.67
N GLY A 337 1.86 -15.00 8.24
CA GLY A 337 0.79 -15.98 8.43
C GLY A 337 0.26 -16.49 7.10
N SER A 338 -0.13 -15.58 6.19
CA SER A 338 -0.58 -15.92 4.85
C SER A 338 0.47 -16.71 4.06
N SER A 339 1.73 -16.28 4.10
CA SER A 339 2.82 -16.98 3.42
C SER A 339 3.05 -18.38 4.00
N TYR A 340 2.99 -18.55 5.31
CA TYR A 340 3.15 -19.84 5.99
C TYR A 340 2.01 -20.82 5.65
N GLU A 341 0.75 -20.37 5.71
CA GLU A 341 -0.41 -21.20 5.40
C GLU A 341 -0.41 -21.63 3.93
N LEU A 342 -0.04 -20.72 3.03
CA LEU A 342 0.04 -21.00 1.60
C LEU A 342 1.12 -22.04 1.29
N LEU A 343 2.30 -21.88 1.87
CA LEU A 343 3.39 -22.85 1.75
C LEU A 343 3.02 -24.20 2.39
N GLY A 344 2.35 -24.17 3.54
CA GLY A 344 1.84 -25.38 4.20
C GLY A 344 0.91 -26.16 3.30
N LYS A 345 -0.07 -25.49 2.68
CA LYS A 345 -1.01 -26.08 1.71
C LYS A 345 -0.29 -26.60 0.47
N PHE A 346 0.72 -25.89 -0.01
CA PHE A 346 1.47 -26.26 -1.21
C PHE A 346 2.37 -27.48 -0.98
N LEU A 347 3.06 -27.54 0.17
CA LEU A 347 4.09 -28.54 0.44
C LEU A 347 3.61 -29.76 1.24
N SER A 348 2.54 -29.64 2.03
CA SER A 348 2.01 -30.74 2.85
C SER A 348 0.67 -31.26 2.33
N ASN A 349 0.49 -32.58 2.35
CA ASN A 349 -0.77 -33.24 2.02
C ASN A 349 -1.73 -33.36 3.22
N HIS A 350 -1.31 -32.94 4.43
CA HIS A 350 -2.05 -33.02 5.70
C HIS A 350 -2.57 -34.41 6.12
N GLU A 351 -2.34 -35.45 5.32
CA GLU A 351 -2.63 -36.85 5.63
C GLU A 351 -1.42 -37.53 6.27
N MET A 352 -0.21 -37.17 5.83
CA MET A 352 1.07 -37.64 6.34
C MET A 352 2.07 -36.48 6.38
N ASP A 353 2.31 -35.91 7.56
CA ASP A 353 3.27 -34.82 7.75
C ASP A 353 4.71 -35.37 7.67
N ARG A 354 5.20 -35.62 6.45
CA ARG A 354 6.59 -36.05 6.17
C ARG A 354 7.59 -34.90 6.07
N VAL A 355 7.06 -33.69 5.92
CA VAL A 355 7.84 -32.47 5.76
C VAL A 355 7.30 -31.44 6.75
N LEU A 356 8.21 -30.77 7.46
CA LEU A 356 7.91 -29.70 8.39
C LEU A 356 8.34 -28.36 7.81
N LEU A 357 7.43 -27.39 7.85
CA LEU A 357 7.73 -26.00 7.52
C LEU A 357 8.12 -25.25 8.80
N ARG A 358 9.33 -24.71 8.86
CA ARG A 358 9.84 -23.95 10.01
C ARG A 358 10.11 -22.50 9.62
N PRO A 359 9.46 -21.50 10.25
CA PRO A 359 9.79 -20.09 10.03
C PRO A 359 11.25 -19.79 10.44
N ALA A 360 11.97 -19.08 9.59
CA ALA A 360 13.32 -18.59 9.83
C ALA A 360 13.30 -17.07 10.08
N SER A 361 12.52 -16.64 11.08
CA SER A 361 12.19 -15.22 11.33
C SER A 361 13.40 -14.30 11.51
N ALA A 362 14.55 -14.83 11.96
CA ALA A 362 15.79 -14.07 12.10
C ALA A 362 16.35 -13.53 10.76
N ARG A 363 15.92 -14.09 9.63
CA ARG A 363 16.32 -13.67 8.28
C ARG A 363 15.31 -12.76 7.60
N ALA A 364 14.17 -12.49 8.25
CA ALA A 364 13.14 -11.66 7.66
C ALA A 364 13.67 -10.23 7.44
N ALA A 365 13.37 -9.65 6.28
CA ALA A 365 13.73 -8.27 5.99
C ALA A 365 12.82 -7.30 6.76
N PRO A 366 13.19 -6.00 6.85
CA PRO A 366 12.24 -4.97 7.25
C PRO A 366 10.97 -5.01 6.38
N LEU A 367 9.82 -4.68 6.97
CA LEU A 367 8.57 -4.54 6.23
C LEU A 367 8.65 -3.29 5.37
N GLU A 368 8.53 -3.43 4.06
CA GLU A 368 8.64 -2.32 3.13
C GLU A 368 7.26 -1.74 2.85
N VAL A 369 7.14 -0.43 3.03
CA VAL A 369 5.93 0.34 2.76
C VAL A 369 6.29 1.42 1.76
N HIS A 370 5.70 1.37 0.57
CA HIS A 370 5.92 2.36 -0.48
C HIS A 370 4.63 3.14 -0.69
N MET A 371 4.73 4.45 -0.69
CA MET A 371 3.60 5.38 -0.71
C MET A 371 3.78 6.41 -1.81
N ASP A 372 2.78 6.56 -2.66
CA ASP A 372 2.70 7.66 -3.62
C ASP A 372 1.25 8.12 -3.83
N VAL A 373 1.04 9.07 -4.74
CA VAL A 373 -0.28 9.52 -5.17
C VAL A 373 -0.42 9.29 -6.66
N GLY A 374 -1.54 8.72 -7.08
CA GLY A 374 -1.77 8.50 -8.50
C GLY A 374 -3.11 7.81 -8.82
N PRO A 375 -3.31 7.49 -10.10
CA PRO A 375 -4.50 6.80 -10.56
C PRO A 375 -4.44 5.33 -10.18
N TYR A 376 -5.61 4.74 -9.95
CA TYR A 376 -5.76 3.33 -9.64
C TYR A 376 -7.17 2.85 -10.03
N LEU A 377 -7.33 1.54 -10.25
CA LEU A 377 -8.65 0.94 -10.46
C LEU A 377 -9.33 0.60 -9.13
N GLU A 378 -10.62 0.91 -9.04
CA GLU A 378 -11.51 0.66 -7.90
C GLU A 378 -12.54 -0.39 -8.29
N ALA A 379 -12.69 -1.43 -7.48
CA ALA A 379 -13.68 -2.47 -7.70
C ALA A 379 -15.05 -1.99 -7.18
N VAL A 380 -16.08 -2.09 -8.02
CA VAL A 380 -17.43 -1.64 -7.66
C VAL A 380 -18.27 -2.86 -7.26
N PRO A 381 -18.85 -2.90 -6.04
CA PRO A 381 -19.70 -4.01 -5.63
C PRO A 381 -20.84 -4.26 -6.60
N GLY A 382 -21.02 -5.52 -7.03
CA GLY A 382 -22.07 -5.94 -7.96
C GLY A 382 -21.84 -5.57 -9.44
N VAL A 383 -20.64 -5.10 -9.80
CA VAL A 383 -20.32 -4.66 -11.16
C VAL A 383 -19.01 -5.29 -11.63
N LYS A 384 -19.02 -5.79 -12.87
CA LYS A 384 -17.86 -6.49 -13.43
C LYS A 384 -16.72 -5.55 -13.84
N GLU A 385 -17.06 -4.38 -14.35
CA GLU A 385 -16.07 -3.42 -14.82
C GLU A 385 -15.62 -2.52 -13.66
N PRO A 386 -14.31 -2.45 -13.35
CA PRO A 386 -13.80 -1.53 -12.35
C PRO A 386 -13.93 -0.09 -12.85
N THR A 387 -13.89 0.85 -11.90
CA THR A 387 -13.89 2.28 -12.20
C THR A 387 -12.52 2.90 -11.92
N TRP A 388 -12.13 3.91 -12.67
CA TRP A 388 -10.91 4.65 -12.37
C TRP A 388 -11.12 5.56 -11.16
N ALA A 389 -10.13 5.57 -10.28
CA ALA A 389 -10.05 6.46 -9.13
C ALA A 389 -8.63 7.04 -9.04
N PHE A 390 -8.44 7.95 -8.08
CA PHE A 390 -7.20 8.67 -7.88
C PHE A 390 -7.05 8.98 -6.39
N GLY A 391 -5.86 8.79 -5.85
CA GLY A 391 -5.63 8.95 -4.42
C GLY A 391 -4.27 8.47 -3.98
N LEU A 392 -4.11 8.25 -2.67
CA LEU A 392 -2.93 7.62 -2.09
C LEU A 392 -2.90 6.15 -2.45
N ARG A 393 -1.73 5.67 -2.86
CA ARG A 393 -1.47 4.28 -3.19
C ARG A 393 -0.34 3.79 -2.29
N VAL A 394 -0.60 2.71 -1.58
CA VAL A 394 0.34 2.13 -0.62
C VAL A 394 0.61 0.69 -1.00
N LYS A 395 1.86 0.38 -1.37
CA LYS A 395 2.33 -0.97 -1.62
C LYS A 395 3.09 -1.47 -0.40
N LEU A 396 2.70 -2.67 0.04
CA LEU A 396 3.26 -3.36 1.20
C LEU A 396 4.03 -4.57 0.69
N VAL A 397 5.29 -4.69 1.08
CA VAL A 397 6.13 -5.84 0.72
C VAL A 397 6.77 -6.39 1.98
N ALA A 398 6.60 -7.69 2.22
CA ALA A 398 7.18 -8.40 3.36
C ALA A 398 7.93 -9.64 2.88
N VAL A 399 9.25 -9.65 3.09
CA VAL A 399 10.10 -10.79 2.75
C VAL A 399 10.31 -11.65 4.01
N THR A 400 9.86 -12.89 3.92
CA THR A 400 9.95 -13.90 4.98
C THR A 400 10.69 -15.14 4.49
N TRP A 401 11.23 -15.91 5.41
CA TRP A 401 12.06 -17.08 5.12
C TRP A 401 11.53 -18.30 5.86
N TYR A 402 11.54 -19.44 5.18
CA TYR A 402 11.10 -20.72 5.72
C TYR A 402 12.09 -21.82 5.37
N LEU A 403 12.21 -22.78 6.27
CA LEU A 403 13.01 -23.99 6.08
C LEU A 403 12.08 -25.19 5.96
N VAL A 404 12.31 -25.96 4.92
CA VAL A 404 11.62 -27.22 4.65
C VAL A 404 12.48 -28.33 5.25
N CYS A 405 11.99 -28.97 6.30
CA CYS A 405 12.73 -29.98 7.05
C CYS A 405 12.08 -31.36 6.90
N ASP A 406 12.87 -32.41 7.04
CA ASP A 406 12.33 -33.76 7.27
C ASP A 406 11.56 -33.78 8.60
N SER A 407 10.36 -34.39 8.61
CA SER A 407 9.57 -34.46 9.85
C SER A 407 10.09 -35.49 10.85
N GLU A 408 10.76 -36.55 10.39
CA GLU A 408 11.35 -37.58 11.25
C GLU A 408 12.67 -37.08 11.88
N ASP A 409 13.40 -36.21 11.18
CA ASP A 409 14.55 -35.48 11.70
C ASP A 409 14.49 -33.98 11.35
N PRO A 410 13.89 -33.15 12.22
CA PRO A 410 13.77 -31.70 12.00
C PRO A 410 15.10 -30.93 11.96
N THR A 411 16.23 -31.60 12.19
CA THR A 411 17.57 -31.03 11.99
C THR A 411 18.08 -31.21 10.57
N ASN A 412 17.46 -32.11 9.80
CA ASN A 412 17.73 -32.30 8.38
C ASN A 412 16.94 -31.28 7.56
N GLU A 413 17.61 -30.21 7.16
CA GLU A 413 17.07 -29.13 6.33
C GLU A 413 17.20 -29.52 4.85
N LEU A 414 16.07 -29.68 4.17
CA LEU A 414 16.01 -30.07 2.76
C LEU A 414 16.18 -28.85 1.86
N TYR A 415 15.38 -27.82 2.10
CA TYR A 415 15.39 -26.59 1.32
C TYR A 415 15.17 -25.36 2.18
N GLU A 416 15.62 -24.25 1.63
CA GLU A 416 15.26 -22.93 2.10
C GLU A 416 14.33 -22.26 1.08
N ILE A 417 13.31 -21.58 1.58
CA ILE A 417 12.31 -20.87 0.80
C ILE A 417 12.28 -19.41 1.23
N GLU A 418 12.40 -18.52 0.26
CA GLU A 418 12.09 -17.12 0.42
C GLU A 418 10.65 -16.88 -0.06
N ALA A 419 9.82 -16.24 0.76
CA ALA A 419 8.47 -15.85 0.40
C ALA A 419 8.34 -14.33 0.49
N THR A 420 7.94 -13.71 -0.61
CA THR A 420 7.66 -12.27 -0.69
C THR A 420 6.16 -12.07 -0.75
N PHE A 421 5.56 -11.62 0.35
CA PHE A 421 4.18 -11.18 0.38
C PHE A 421 4.09 -9.75 -0.15
N CYS A 422 3.19 -9.50 -1.07
CA CYS A 422 2.90 -8.19 -1.62
C CYS A 422 1.41 -7.90 -1.49
N ASN A 423 1.04 -6.76 -0.91
CA ASN A 423 -0.32 -6.27 -0.89
C ASN A 423 -0.38 -4.77 -1.23
N ARG A 424 -1.54 -4.30 -1.67
CA ARG A 424 -1.75 -2.93 -2.14
C ARG A 424 -3.03 -2.37 -1.55
N LEU A 425 -2.91 -1.16 -1.04
CA LEU A 425 -4.00 -0.38 -0.48
C LEU A 425 -4.14 0.92 -1.27
N ALA A 426 -5.36 1.31 -1.61
CA ALA A 426 -5.64 2.61 -2.21
C ALA A 426 -6.66 3.38 -1.40
N PHE A 427 -6.44 4.69 -1.26
CA PHE A 427 -7.28 5.60 -0.48
C PHE A 427 -7.54 6.87 -1.29
N PRO A 428 -8.81 7.25 -1.54
CA PRO A 428 -9.11 8.44 -2.33
C PRO A 428 -8.75 9.75 -1.62
N VAL A 429 -8.88 9.80 -0.29
CA VAL A 429 -8.57 10.97 0.58
C VAL A 429 -9.16 12.29 0.04
N GLY A 430 -10.30 12.22 -0.63
CA GLY A 430 -11.00 13.38 -1.19
C GLY A 430 -10.37 14.00 -2.42
N LEU A 431 -9.43 13.31 -3.06
CA LEU A 431 -8.79 13.75 -4.31
C LEU A 431 -9.61 13.37 -5.55
N THR A 432 -10.45 12.34 -5.46
CA THR A 432 -11.46 12.02 -6.47
C THR A 432 -12.81 12.65 -6.13
N PRO A 433 -13.48 13.26 -7.11
CA PRO A 433 -14.88 13.61 -6.94
C PRO A 433 -15.69 12.32 -6.76
N PHE A 434 -16.66 12.33 -5.84
CA PHE A 434 -17.62 11.26 -5.58
C PHE A 434 -17.12 9.99 -4.89
N HIS A 435 -15.87 9.95 -4.40
CA HIS A 435 -15.44 8.89 -3.49
C HIS A 435 -15.53 9.34 -2.03
N PRO A 436 -16.05 8.49 -1.13
CA PRO A 436 -16.02 8.77 0.31
C PRO A 436 -14.58 8.97 0.81
N LEU A 437 -14.39 9.88 1.78
CA LEU A 437 -13.08 10.14 2.38
C LEU A 437 -12.55 8.97 3.21
N ASP A 438 -13.47 8.14 3.67
CA ASP A 438 -13.25 7.00 4.56
C ASP A 438 -13.17 5.68 3.81
N SER A 439 -13.07 5.68 2.48
CA SER A 439 -12.90 4.43 1.73
C SER A 439 -11.43 3.98 1.65
N MET A 440 -11.24 2.67 1.58
CA MET A 440 -9.99 1.97 1.41
C MET A 440 -10.26 0.77 0.51
N ARG A 441 -9.53 0.68 -0.61
CA ARG A 441 -9.45 -0.52 -1.41
C ARG A 441 -8.25 -1.33 -0.95
N LYS A 442 -8.44 -2.61 -0.62
CA LYS A 442 -7.37 -3.57 -0.29
C LYS A 442 -7.40 -4.70 -1.30
N ASP A 443 -6.26 -4.97 -1.91
CA ASP A 443 -6.12 -6.10 -2.83
C ASP A 443 -6.07 -7.42 -2.04
N ARG A 444 -6.23 -8.53 -2.75
CA ARG A 444 -6.13 -9.89 -2.19
C ARG A 444 -4.74 -10.15 -1.58
N GLY A 445 -3.71 -9.52 -2.13
CA GLY A 445 -2.32 -9.82 -1.82
C GLY A 445 -1.86 -11.12 -2.48
N ASP A 446 -0.59 -11.13 -2.86
CA ASP A 446 0.04 -12.26 -3.54
C ASP A 446 1.32 -12.65 -2.80
N VAL A 447 1.63 -13.94 -2.80
CA VAL A 447 2.85 -14.50 -2.24
C VAL A 447 3.70 -15.02 -3.40
N THR A 448 4.88 -14.43 -3.57
CA THR A 448 5.89 -14.94 -4.48
C THR A 448 6.85 -15.84 -3.71
N VAL A 449 6.87 -17.12 -4.07
CA VAL A 449 7.70 -18.14 -3.46
C VAL A 449 8.90 -18.42 -4.35
N ARG A 450 10.09 -18.45 -3.75
CA ARG A 450 11.34 -18.79 -4.42
C ARG A 450 12.09 -19.86 -3.63
N LEU A 451 12.44 -20.94 -4.32
CA LEU A 451 13.30 -21.99 -3.77
C LEU A 451 14.76 -21.53 -3.81
N VAL A 452 15.46 -21.59 -2.68
CA VAL A 452 16.88 -21.27 -2.59
C VAL A 452 17.67 -22.57 -2.68
N LEU A 453 18.16 -22.87 -3.89
CA LEU A 453 19.06 -23.97 -4.10
C LEU A 453 20.43 -23.62 -3.53
N THR A 454 20.91 -24.40 -2.55
CA THR A 454 22.31 -24.33 -2.13
C THR A 454 23.16 -24.70 -3.34
N THR A 455 23.80 -23.69 -3.95
CA THR A 455 24.89 -23.97 -4.90
C THR A 455 25.93 -24.78 -4.14
N ALA A 456 26.14 -26.02 -4.57
CA ALA A 456 27.14 -26.89 -3.98
C ALA A 456 28.46 -26.12 -3.87
N PRO A 457 29.17 -26.15 -2.73
CA PRO A 457 30.44 -25.48 -2.60
C PRO A 457 31.36 -26.03 -3.69
N THR A 458 31.79 -25.15 -4.59
CA THR A 458 32.82 -25.48 -5.57
C THR A 458 34.01 -25.99 -4.78
N SER A 459 34.28 -27.30 -4.92
CA SER A 459 35.29 -27.98 -4.13
C SER A 459 36.63 -27.25 -4.27
N PRO A 460 37.33 -26.93 -3.18
CA PRO A 460 38.60 -26.22 -3.23
C PRO A 460 39.71 -27.21 -3.56
N HIS A 461 39.74 -27.79 -4.76
CA HIS A 461 40.87 -28.60 -5.22
C HIS A 461 41.01 -28.60 -6.74
N GLN A 462 41.59 -27.53 -7.28
CA GLN A 462 42.55 -27.65 -8.38
C GLN A 462 43.48 -26.42 -8.46
N GLN A 463 44.26 -26.21 -7.40
CA GLN A 463 45.60 -25.64 -7.53
C GLN A 463 46.60 -26.73 -7.14
N VAL A 464 47.05 -27.52 -8.12
CA VAL A 464 48.39 -28.13 -8.14
C VAL A 464 48.78 -28.30 -9.61
N ALA A 465 49.87 -27.62 -10.00
CA ALA A 465 50.87 -27.89 -11.07
C ALA A 465 50.40 -28.56 -12.37
N ASP A 466 50.59 -27.98 -13.55
CA ASP A 466 51.87 -27.48 -14.11
C ASP A 466 51.71 -26.21 -14.95
#